data_AF-A0A951FUD1-F1
#
_entry.id   AF-A0A951FUD1-F1
#
_cell.length_a   1.000
_cell.length_b   1.000
_cell.length_c   1.000
_cell.angle_alpha   90.00
_cell.angle_beta   90.00
_cell.angle_gamma   90.00
#
_symmetry.space_group_name_H-M   'P 1'
#
loop_
_entity.id
_entity.type
_entity.pdbx_description
1 polymer ?
#
loop_
_entity_poly.entity_id
_entity_poly.type
_entity_poly.pdbx_seq_one_letter_code
_entity_poly.pdbx_strand_id
1 'polypeptide(L)' 'MSELLAIGVSHKTAPVEVRERLALPEARAGGFLRDLRGTGEVHEAVTISTCNRTEVYMVV' A
#
# COMPACT_ATOMS: atom_id res chain seq x y z
N MET A 1 6.69 1.12 -21.14
CA MET A 1 7.64 0.50 -20.21
C MET A 1 6.89 0.34 -18.91
N SER A 2 6.89 -0.86 -18.32
CA SER A 2 6.25 -1.05 -17.02
C SER A 2 7.20 -0.62 -15.93
N GLU A 3 6.72 0.19 -14.98
CA GLU A 3 7.51 0.70 -13.85
C GLU A 3 7.03 0.07 -12.54
N LEU A 4 7.98 -0.23 -11.65
CA LEU A 4 7.67 -0.68 -10.29
C LEU A 4 7.71 0.52 -9.36
N LEU A 5 6.55 0.92 -8.86
CA LEU A 5 6.40 1.97 -7.87
C LEU A 5 6.19 1.38 -6.48
N ALA A 6 6.81 2.01 -5.48
CA ALA A 6 6.59 1.71 -4.07
C ALA A 6 6.21 3.00 -3.35
N ILE A 7 5.05 3.01 -2.68
CA ILE A 7 4.57 4.15 -1.90
C ILE A 7 4.14 3.67 -0.51
N GLY A 8 4.49 4.44 0.52
CA GLY A 8 4.12 4.08 1.88
C GLY A 8 4.91 4.80 2.96
N VAL A 9 4.72 4.32 4.19
CA VAL A 9 5.41 4.81 5.39
C VAL A 9 6.03 3.65 6.16
N SER A 10 7.13 3.92 6.85
CA SER A 10 7.80 2.96 7.72
C SER A 10 8.21 3.60 9.05
N HIS A 11 8.63 2.79 10.02
CA HIS A 11 9.21 3.26 11.28
C HIS A 11 10.42 4.18 11.12
N LYS A 12 11.08 4.17 9.96
CA LYS A 12 12.21 5.07 9.65
C LYS A 12 11.75 6.47 9.22
N THR A 13 10.53 6.59 8.69
CA THR A 13 10.02 7.82 8.07
C THR A 13 8.83 8.44 8.81
N ALA A 14 8.15 7.68 9.66
CA ALA A 14 6.96 8.13 10.38
C ALA A 14 6.87 7.54 11.80
N PRO A 15 6.43 8.35 12.78
CA PRO A 15 6.17 7.88 14.14
C PRO A 15 4.95 6.95 14.18
N VAL A 16 4.75 6.26 15.30
CA VAL A 16 3.74 5.17 15.40
C VAL A 16 2.32 5.68 15.19
N GLU A 17 1.99 6.87 15.68
CA GLU A 17 0.67 7.48 15.61
C GLU A 17 0.25 7.78 14.15
N VAL A 18 1.23 8.09 13.28
CA VAL A 18 0.99 8.27 11.84
C VAL A 18 0.77 6.92 11.17
N ARG A 19 1.55 5.90 11.55
CA ARG A 19 1.46 4.56 10.95
C ARG A 19 0.17 3.84 11.33
N GLU A 20 -0.33 4.01 12.56
CA GLU A 20 -1.61 3.46 13.00
C GLU A 20 -2.79 4.01 12.19
N ARG A 21 -2.75 5.29 11.81
CA ARG A 21 -3.75 5.91 10.93
C ARG A 21 -3.71 5.36 9.50
N LEU A 22 -2.59 4.78 9.10
CA LEU A 22 -2.37 4.17 7.80
C LEU A 22 -2.40 2.64 7.88
N ALA A 23 -2.76 2.04 9.02
CA ALA A 23 -2.89 0.59 9.12
C ALA A 23 -3.98 0.11 8.15
N LEU A 24 -3.65 -0.90 7.34
CA LEU A 24 -4.57 -1.51 6.39
C LEU A 24 -4.89 -2.95 6.84
N PRO A 25 -6.03 -3.16 7.51
CA PRO A 25 -6.47 -4.50 7.93
C PRO A 25 -6.74 -5.39 6.72
N GLU A 26 -6.52 -6.70 6.88
CA GLU A 26 -6.73 -7.71 5.84
C GLU A 26 -8.14 -7.65 5.22
N ALA A 27 -9.16 -7.42 6.06
CA ALA A 27 -10.55 -7.25 5.62
C ALA A 27 -10.78 -6.08 4.65
N ARG A 28 -9.91 -5.05 4.69
CA ARG A 28 -9.97 -3.89 3.78
C ARG A 28 -8.98 -3.99 2.62
N ALA A 29 -7.87 -4.70 2.81
CA ALA A 29 -6.80 -4.83 1.82
C ALA A 29 -7.30 -5.32 0.45
N GLY A 30 -8.17 -6.34 0.44
CA GLY A 30 -8.72 -6.87 -0.81
C GLY A 30 -9.58 -5.87 -1.59
N GLY A 31 -10.36 -5.03 -0.89
CA GLY A 31 -11.15 -3.96 -1.52
C GLY A 31 -10.26 -2.88 -2.10
N PHE A 32 -9.32 -2.38 -1.29
CA PHE A 32 -8.34 -1.38 -1.69
C PHE A 32 -7.56 -1.79 -2.96
N LEU A 33 -7.05 -3.02 -3.03
CA LEU A 33 -6.32 -3.51 -4.20
C LEU A 33 -7.22 -3.64 -5.45
N ARG A 34 -8.50 -3.98 -5.29
CA ARG A 34 -9.45 -4.01 -6.41
C ARG A 34 -9.74 -2.61 -6.93
N ASP A 35 -9.98 -1.66 -6.04
CA ASP A 35 -10.24 -0.26 -6.42
C ASP A 35 -9.03 0.32 -7.14
N LEU A 36 -7.82 0.03 -6.65
CA LEU A 36 -6.56 0.45 -7.25
C LEU A 36 -6.35 -0.11 -8.66
N ARG A 37 -6.62 -1.40 -8.89
CA ARG A 37 -6.58 -1.98 -10.25
C ARG A 37 -7.72 -1.49 -11.14
N GLY A 38 -8.85 -1.08 -10.54
CA GLY A 38 -10.02 -0.54 -11.24
C GLY A 38 -9.77 0.80 -11.94
N THR A 39 -8.67 1.51 -11.61
CA THR A 39 -8.29 2.76 -12.29
C THR A 39 -7.82 2.55 -13.72
N GLY A 40 -7.37 1.34 -14.07
CA GLY A 40 -6.76 1.02 -15.36
C GLY A 40 -5.30 1.45 -15.50
N GLU A 41 -4.76 2.23 -14.56
CA GLU A 41 -3.35 2.65 -14.53
C GLU A 41 -2.45 1.62 -13.82
N VAL A 42 -3.02 0.79 -12.95
CA VAL A 42 -2.27 -0.21 -12.16
C VAL A 42 -2.53 -1.62 -12.70
N HIS A 43 -1.49 -2.24 -13.24
CA HIS A 43 -1.54 -3.61 -13.77
C HIS A 43 -1.60 -4.65 -12.65
N GLU A 44 -0.69 -4.52 -11.68
CA GLU A 44 -0.52 -5.41 -10.54
C GLU A 44 -0.26 -4.59 -9.28
N ALA A 45 -0.72 -5.08 -8.14
CA ALA A 45 -0.44 -4.44 -6.86
C ALA A 45 -0.42 -5.43 -5.70
N VAL A 46 0.43 -5.14 -4.72
CA VAL A 46 0.49 -5.83 -3.43
C VAL A 46 0.66 -4.80 -2.31
N THR A 47 0.09 -5.08 -1.15
CA THR A 47 0.24 -4.24 0.03
C THR A 47 0.86 -5.01 1.19
N ILE A 48 1.67 -4.32 1.98
CA ILE A 48 2.27 -4.84 3.20
C ILE A 48 1.89 -3.88 4.33
N SER A 49 1.07 -4.34 5.27
CA SER A 49 0.67 -3.58 6.46
C SER A 49 1.04 -4.36 7.70
N THR A 50 2.02 -3.85 8.45
CA THR A 50 2.54 -4.45 9.69
C THR A 50 2.72 -3.37 10.76
N CYS A 51 3.17 -3.75 11.96
CA CYS A 51 3.51 -2.79 13.01
C CYS A 51 4.67 -1.86 12.65
N ASN A 52 5.44 -2.10 11.58
CA ASN A 52 6.63 -1.33 11.22
C ASN A 52 6.52 -0.57 9.91
N ARG A 53 5.49 -0.84 9.10
CA ARG A 53 5.29 -0.24 7.78
C ARG A 53 3.85 -0.43 7.28
N THR A 54 3.37 0.53 6.50
CA THR A 54 2.29 0.31 5.53
C THR A 54 2.76 0.78 4.17
N GLU A 55 2.85 -0.15 3.23
CA GLU A 55 3.38 0.09 1.89
C GLU A 55 2.48 -0.57 0.83
N VAL A 56 2.47 0.03 -0.36
CA VAL A 56 1.82 -0.47 -1.57
C VAL A 56 2.86 -0.48 -2.68
N TYR A 57 3.01 -1.64 -3.31
CA TYR A 57 3.89 -1.86 -4.46
C TYR A 57 3.01 -2.09 -5.67
N MET A 58 3.32 -1.43 -6.79
CA MET A 58 2.47 -1.40 -7.99
C MET A 58 3.30 -1.50 -9.25
N VAL A 59 2.77 -2.22 -10.25
CA VAL A 59 3.24 -2.15 -11.63
C VAL A 59 2.31 -1.22 -12.41
N VAL A 60 2.86 -0.13 -12.95
CA VAL A 60 2.15 0.86 -13.77
C VAL A 60 2.75 0.98 -15.17
#